data_AF-A0A7W5DBA6-F1
#
_entry.id   AF-A0A7W5DBA6-F1
#
_cell.length_a   1.000
_cell.length_b   1.000
_cell.length_c   1.000
_cell.angle_alpha   90.00
_cell.angle_beta   90.00
_cell.angle_gamma   90.00
#
_symmetry.space_group_name_H-M   'P 1'
#
loop_
_entity.id
_entity.type
_entity.pdbx_description
1 polymer ?
#
loop_
_entity_poly.entity_id
_entity_poly.type
_entity_poly.pdbx_seq_one_letter_code
_entity_poly.pdbx_strand_id
1 'polypeptide(L)'
;MTQVTRAIDVTHIAFVPLAELERVLIESINTMKDPTTLIRVICRIAHSLLDPSDTESQARTQGWASLAVRHQRGRDMIEIIARLPAAPIRDLA
;
A
#
# COMPACT_ATOMS: atom_id res chain seq x y z
N MET A 1 -13.83 -17.67 -20.98
CA MET A 1 -12.44 -17.72 -20.50
C MET A 1 -12.25 -16.57 -19.54
N THR A 2 -12.39 -16.87 -18.26
CA THR A 2 -12.56 -15.89 -17.17
C THR A 2 -11.24 -15.15 -16.96
N GLN A 3 -11.27 -13.82 -17.06
CA GLN A 3 -10.20 -12.93 -16.60
C GLN A 3 -10.01 -13.13 -15.09
N VAL A 4 -9.25 -14.17 -14.71
CA VAL A 4 -8.61 -14.28 -13.41
C VAL A 4 -7.32 -13.48 -13.50
N THR A 5 -7.43 -12.20 -13.88
CA THR A 5 -6.38 -11.24 -13.60
C THR A 5 -6.49 -11.04 -12.11
N ARG A 6 -5.69 -11.81 -11.36
CA ARG A 6 -5.50 -11.68 -9.92
C ARG A 6 -5.53 -10.19 -9.58
N ALA A 7 -6.67 -9.71 -9.07
CA ALA A 7 -6.64 -8.60 -8.17
C ALA A 7 -5.65 -9.06 -7.11
N ILE A 8 -4.44 -8.49 -7.11
CA ILE A 8 -3.66 -8.44 -5.90
C ILE A 8 -4.66 -7.90 -4.91
N ASP A 9 -5.14 -8.78 -4.04
CA ASP A 9 -6.33 -8.52 -3.25
C ASP A 9 -5.96 -7.37 -2.34
N VAL A 10 -6.39 -6.16 -2.70
CA VAL A 10 -5.92 -4.89 -2.13
C VAL A 10 -6.14 -4.90 -0.61
N THR A 11 -7.19 -5.60 -0.20
CA THR A 11 -7.51 -6.00 1.17
C THR A 11 -6.35 -6.73 1.86
N HIS A 12 -5.74 -7.75 1.25
CA HIS A 12 -4.65 -8.50 1.89
C HIS A 12 -3.47 -7.60 2.25
N ILE A 13 -3.01 -6.73 1.33
CA ILE A 13 -1.89 -5.81 1.59
C ILE A 13 -2.25 -4.78 2.69
N ALA A 14 -3.48 -4.28 2.68
CA ALA A 14 -3.94 -3.32 3.68
C ALA A 14 -3.92 -3.90 5.11
N PHE A 15 -4.03 -5.23 5.26
CA PHE A 15 -4.03 -5.91 6.57
C PHE A 15 -2.69 -6.54 6.97
N VAL A 16 -1.66 -6.56 6.11
CA VAL A 16 -0.31 -7.04 6.47
C VAL A 16 0.25 -6.23 7.66
N PRO A 17 0.98 -6.82 8.62
CA PRO A 17 1.68 -6.06 9.65
C PRO A 17 2.57 -4.95 9.06
N LEU A 18 2.54 -3.73 9.62
CA LEU A 18 3.30 -2.59 9.08
C LEU A 18 4.81 -2.88 8.97
N ALA A 19 5.38 -3.56 9.97
CA ALA A 19 6.78 -3.95 9.97
C ALA A 19 7.12 -4.92 8.83
N GLU A 20 6.20 -5.81 8.47
CA GLU A 20 6.39 -6.73 7.34
C GLU A 20 6.27 -5.98 6.01
N LEU A 21 5.33 -5.06 5.88
CA LEU A 21 5.22 -4.18 4.70
C LEU A 21 6.51 -3.38 4.50
N GLU A 22 7.01 -2.73 5.55
CA GLU A 22 8.26 -1.96 5.51
C GLU A 22 9.45 -2.84 5.11
N ARG A 23 9.58 -4.04 5.69
CA ARG A 23 10.62 -5.00 5.33
C ARG A 23 10.56 -5.39 3.85
N VAL A 24 9.38 -5.76 3.33
CA VAL A 24 9.21 -6.18 1.93
C VAL A 24 9.52 -5.03 0.97
N LEU A 25 9.15 -3.79 1.32
CA LEU A 25 9.44 -2.62 0.50
C LEU A 25 10.95 -2.34 0.44
N ILE A 26 11.65 -2.38 1.57
CA ILE A 26 13.11 -2.21 1.64
C ILE A 26 13.82 -3.32 0.85
N GLU A 27 13.42 -4.58 1.04
CA GLU A 27 13.98 -5.71 0.30
C GLU A 27 13.75 -5.53 -1.21
N SER A 28 12.55 -5.14 -1.62
CA SER A 28 12.19 -4.93 -3.01
C SER A 28 13.00 -3.80 -3.65
N ILE A 29 13.20 -2.68 -2.95
CA ILE A 29 14.03 -1.57 -3.45
C ILE A 29 15.46 -2.01 -3.69
N ASN A 30 16.00 -2.87 -2.83
CA ASN A 30 17.39 -3.32 -2.91
C ASN A 30 17.62 -4.46 -3.92
N THR A 31 16.58 -5.25 -4.22
CA THR A 31 16.72 -6.47 -5.03
C THR A 31 16.07 -6.39 -6.40
N MET A 32 15.02 -5.58 -6.58
CA MET A 32 14.32 -5.46 -7.85
C MET A 32 14.99 -4.45 -8.78
N LYS A 33 15.03 -4.78 -10.07
CA LYS A 33 15.51 -3.86 -11.10
C LYS A 33 14.66 -2.59 -11.22
N ASP A 34 13.34 -2.72 -10.99
CA ASP A 34 12.39 -1.61 -10.98
C ASP A 34 11.32 -1.82 -9.87
N PRO A 35 11.52 -1.25 -8.68
CA PRO A 35 10.54 -1.31 -7.59
C PRO A 35 9.38 -0.31 -7.77
N THR A 36 9.42 0.55 -8.79
CA THR A 36 8.48 1.68 -8.95
C THR A 36 7.04 1.24 -9.02
N THR A 37 6.76 0.14 -9.72
CA THR A 37 5.40 -0.39 -9.86
C THR A 37 4.84 -0.85 -8.52
N LEU A 38 5.64 -1.53 -7.70
CA LEU A 38 5.23 -1.95 -6.36
C LEU A 38 4.90 -0.73 -5.49
N ILE A 39 5.80 0.25 -5.44
CA ILE A 39 5.60 1.48 -4.66
C ILE A 39 4.31 2.20 -5.11
N ARG A 40 4.07 2.33 -6.41
CA ARG A 40 2.84 2.94 -6.96
C ARG A 40 1.58 2.19 -6.54
N VAL A 41 1.61 0.86 -6.51
CA VAL A 41 0.48 0.05 -6.02
C VAL A 41 0.24 0.33 -4.54
N ILE A 42 1.28 0.29 -3.70
CA ILE A 42 1.13 0.58 -2.26
C ILE A 42 0.59 1.99 -2.02
N CYS A 43 1.09 3.00 -2.74
CA CYS A 43 0.56 4.37 -2.67
C CYS A 43 -0.93 4.43 -3.03
N ARG A 44 -1.34 3.72 -4.09
CA ARG A 44 -2.75 3.68 -4.53
C ARG A 44 -3.65 3.03 -3.48
N ILE A 45 -3.18 1.97 -2.84
CA ILE A 45 -3.88 1.32 -1.72
C ILE A 45 -4.01 2.28 -0.55
N ALA A 46 -2.91 2.92 -0.14
CA ALA A 46 -2.91 3.87 0.96
C ALA A 46 -3.88 5.05 0.72
N HIS A 47 -3.91 5.61 -0.49
CA HIS A 47 -4.88 6.65 -0.86
C HIS A 47 -6.32 6.14 -0.87
N SER A 48 -6.57 4.91 -1.31
CA SER A 48 -7.92 4.32 -1.25
C SER A 48 -8.42 4.13 0.19
N LEU A 49 -7.52 3.91 1.14
CA LEU A 49 -7.87 3.85 2.57
C LEU A 49 -8.13 5.23 3.17
N LEU A 50 -7.80 6.30 2.46
CA LEU A 50 -7.98 7.69 2.89
C LEU A 50 -9.11 8.39 2.11
N ASP A 51 -9.95 7.63 1.41
CA ASP A 51 -11.01 8.19 0.58
C ASP A 51 -11.99 8.99 1.47
N PRO A 52 -12.12 10.32 1.28
CA PRO A 52 -12.98 11.14 2.11
C PRO A 52 -14.48 10.83 1.91
N SER A 53 -14.84 10.08 0.88
CA SER A 53 -16.21 9.61 0.65
C SER A 53 -16.56 8.31 1.40
N ASP A 54 -15.57 7.64 2.01
CA ASP A 54 -15.82 6.44 2.80
C ASP A 54 -16.62 6.75 4.08
N THR A 55 -17.51 5.84 4.41
CA THR A 55 -18.38 5.91 5.61
C THR A 55 -17.97 4.89 6.66
N GLU A 56 -18.36 5.13 7.91
CA GLU A 56 -18.17 4.20 9.02
C GLU A 56 -18.77 2.81 8.74
N SER A 57 -19.91 2.76 8.07
CA SER A 57 -20.56 1.51 7.68
C SER A 57 -19.71 0.72 6.67
N GLN A 58 -19.23 1.39 5.62
CA GLN A 58 -18.37 0.77 4.62
C GLN A 58 -17.07 0.25 5.23
N ALA A 59 -16.43 1.02 6.12
CA ALA A 59 -15.21 0.60 6.80
C ALA A 59 -15.44 -0.72 7.58
N ARG A 60 -16.54 -0.84 8.32
CA ARG A 60 -16.89 -2.06 9.06
C ARG A 60 -17.20 -3.24 8.14
N THR A 61 -17.95 -3.03 7.06
CA THR A 61 -18.20 -4.08 6.05
C THR A 61 -16.91 -4.58 5.42
N GLN A 62 -15.88 -3.74 5.35
CA GLN A 62 -14.56 -4.08 4.83
C GLN A 62 -13.59 -4.60 5.91
N GLY A 63 -14.08 -4.91 7.11
CA GLY A 63 -13.30 -5.55 8.17
C GLY A 63 -12.52 -4.60 9.09
N TRP A 64 -12.73 -3.29 8.97
CA TRP A 64 -12.10 -2.30 9.86
C TRP A 64 -12.93 -2.09 11.12
N ALA A 65 -12.26 -1.85 12.25
CA ALA A 65 -12.94 -1.54 13.51
C ALA A 65 -13.69 -0.18 13.44
N SER A 66 -13.13 0.79 12.71
CA SER A 66 -13.75 2.08 12.42
C SER A 66 -13.14 2.72 11.18
N LEU A 67 -13.79 3.76 10.66
CA LEU A 67 -13.23 4.61 9.60
C LEU A 67 -11.92 5.26 10.02
N ALA A 68 -11.81 5.67 11.30
CA ALA A 68 -10.59 6.25 11.84
C ALA A 68 -9.41 5.27 11.79
N VAL A 69 -9.62 3.99 12.12
CA VAL A 69 -8.57 2.96 12.05
C VAL A 69 -8.15 2.71 10.60
N ARG A 70 -9.11 2.65 9.66
CA ARG A 70 -8.83 2.54 8.23
C ARG A 70 -7.98 3.70 7.72
N HIS A 71 -8.35 4.94 8.06
CA HIS A 71 -7.61 6.13 7.67
C HIS A 71 -6.22 6.16 8.30
N GLN A 72 -6.12 5.82 9.59
CA GLN A 72 -4.83 5.75 10.26
C GLN A 72 -3.90 4.77 9.54
N ARG A 73 -4.42 3.60 9.15
CA ARG A 73 -3.66 2.63 8.39
C ARG A 73 -3.15 3.19 7.05
N GLY A 74 -3.99 3.93 6.32
CA GLY A 74 -3.56 4.62 5.09
C GLY A 74 -2.41 5.60 5.35
N ARG A 75 -2.46 6.37 6.45
CA ARG A 75 -1.38 7.29 6.84
C ARG A 75 -0.09 6.55 7.18
N ASP A 76 -0.17 5.48 7.96
CA ASP A 76 0.99 4.68 8.35
C ASP A 76 1.71 4.12 7.11
N MET A 77 0.94 3.67 6.10
CA MET A 77 1.51 3.19 4.83
C MET A 77 2.23 4.31 4.05
N ILE A 78 1.65 5.52 4.00
CA ILE A 78 2.31 6.68 3.37
C ILE A 78 3.59 7.04 4.12
N GLU A 79 3.57 7.02 5.46
CA GLU A 79 4.74 7.31 6.28
C GLU A 79 5.88 6.32 6.04
N ILE A 80 5.57 5.03 5.91
CA ILE A 80 6.56 4.01 5.51
C ILE A 80 7.16 4.39 4.16
N ILE A 81 6.34 4.66 3.15
CA ILE A 81 6.81 5.01 1.79
C ILE A 81 7.69 6.26 1.80
N ALA A 82 7.31 7.28 2.56
CA ALA A 82 8.06 8.54 2.67
C ALA A 82 9.44 8.37 3.33
N ARG A 83 9.61 7.35 4.18
CA ARG A 83 10.89 7.00 4.82
C ARG A 83 11.76 6.08 3.97
N LEU A 84 11.24 5.54 2.86
CA LEU A 84 12.03 4.65 2.00
C LEU A 84 13.19 5.45 1.37
N PRO A 85 14.38 4.83 1.23
CA PRO A 85 15.48 5.46 0.53
C PRO A 85 15.04 5.82 -0.89
N ALA A 86 15.45 7.00 -1.37
CA ALA A 86 15.20 7.39 -2.76
C ALA A 86 15.70 6.25 -3.67
N ALA A 87 14.82 5.75 -4.54
CA ALA A 87 15.23 4.77 -5.54
C ALA A 87 16.44 5.37 -6.29
N PRO A 88 17.54 4.63 -6.45
CA PRO A 88 18.70 5.14 -7.17
C PRO A 88 18.23 5.59 -8.55
N ILE A 89 18.45 6.87 -8.89
CA ILE A 89 18.15 7.42 -10.20
C ILE A 89 19.10 6.74 -11.20
N ARG A 90 18.70 5.57 -11.70
CA ARG A 90 19.33 4.91 -12.84
C ARG A 90 18.56 5.37 -14.05
N ASP A 91 18.95 6.54 -14.57
CA ASP A 91 18.78 7.01 -15.96
C ASP A 91 18.85 8.55 -15.98
N LEU A 92 20.07 9.08 -15.80
CA LEU A 92 20.47 10.43 -16.20
C LEU A 92 21.83 10.42 -16.92
N ALA A 93 22.21 9.27 -17.51
CA ALA A 93 23.45 9.11 -18.28
C ALA A 93 23.13 8.65 -19.71
#